data_AF-A0A4R9KEF9-F1
#
_entry.id   AF-A0A4R9KEF9-F1
#
_cell.length_a   1.000
_cell.length_b   1.000
_cell.length_c   1.000
_cell.angle_alpha   90.00
_cell.angle_beta   90.00
_cell.angle_gamma   90.00
#
_symmetry.space_group_name_H-M   'P 1'
#
loop_
_entity.id
_entity.type
_entity.pdbx_description
1 polymer ?
#
loop_
_entity_poly.entity_id
_entity_poly.type
_entity_poly.pdbx_seq_one_letter_code
_entity_poly.pdbx_strand_id
1 'polypeptide(L)'
;MIAEAKELPINAFEAKTKFSSLLRGVQAGETYLITLRGEPVARLLPVFKHTSYMEFLETLSQAKDLRNKIKGPIPILEYKEEGREV
;
A
#
# COMPACT_ATOMS: atom_id res chain seq x y z
N MET A 1 -9.39 -3.04 1.11
CA MET A 1 -9.49 -2.04 2.18
C MET A 1 -8.11 -1.45 2.33
N ILE A 2 -7.92 -0.20 1.92
CA ILE A 2 -6.63 0.48 2.06
C ILE A 2 -6.43 0.64 3.56
N ALA A 3 -5.30 0.15 4.08
CA ALA A 3 -4.99 0.25 5.50
C ALA A 3 -5.25 1.69 5.97
N GLU A 4 -5.94 1.82 7.11
CA GLU A 4 -6.21 3.09 7.77
C GLU A 4 -4.87 3.63 8.31
N ALA A 5 -4.03 4.11 7.40
CA ALA A 5 -2.80 4.79 7.73
C ALA A 5 -3.24 6.06 8.49
N LYS A 6 -2.78 6.19 9.72
CA LYS A 6 -3.04 7.36 10.56
C LYS A 6 -2.37 8.57 9.91
N GLU A 7 -3.10 9.26 9.05
CA GLU A 7 -2.62 10.44 8.36
C GLU A 7 -2.57 11.60 9.35
N LEU A 8 -1.39 12.22 9.50
CA LEU A 8 -1.24 13.38 10.36
C LEU A 8 -1.72 14.63 9.59
N PRO A 9 -2.84 15.26 10.00
CA PRO A 9 -3.32 16.47 9.35
C PRO A 9 -2.39 17.65 9.68
N ILE A 10 -1.96 18.36 8.65
CA ILE A 10 -1.11 19.54 8.76
C ILE A 10 -1.67 20.68 7.92
N ASN A 11 -1.72 21.89 8.48
CA ASN A 11 -2.18 23.06 7.74
C ASN A 11 -1.17 23.42 6.63
N ALA A 12 -1.64 23.86 5.47
CA ALA A 12 -0.83 24.30 4.34
C ALA A 12 0.25 25.36 4.73
N PHE A 13 -0.05 26.26 5.66
CA PHE A 13 0.91 27.25 6.16
C PHE A 13 2.05 26.60 6.98
N GLU A 14 1.74 25.58 7.77
CA GLU A 14 2.74 24.83 8.52
C GLU A 14 3.54 23.94 7.57
N ALA A 15 2.87 23.30 6.62
CA ALA A 15 3.47 22.44 5.62
C ALA A 15 4.50 23.17 4.77
N LYS A 16 4.19 24.39 4.28
CA LYS A 16 5.17 25.20 3.51
C LYS A 16 6.40 25.58 4.33
N THR A 17 6.23 25.81 5.64
CA THR A 17 7.31 26.27 6.53
C THR A 17 8.22 25.12 6.95
N LYS A 18 7.63 23.94 7.19
CA LYS A 18 8.35 22.74 7.66
C LYS A 18 8.59 21.70 6.56
N PHE A 19 8.47 22.07 5.29
CA PHE A 19 8.44 21.13 4.16
C PHE A 19 9.63 20.17 4.15
N SER A 20 10.85 20.66 4.36
CA SER A 20 12.05 19.82 4.42
C SER A 20 12.05 18.81 5.58
N SER A 21 11.40 19.12 6.70
CA SER A 21 11.24 18.18 7.82
C SER A 21 10.21 17.11 7.50
N LEU A 22 9.09 17.50 6.87
CA LEU A 22 8.07 16.56 6.42
C LEU A 22 8.60 15.59 5.38
N LEU A 23 9.44 16.06 4.44
CA LEU A 23 10.10 15.17 3.48
C LEU A 23 10.99 14.12 4.17
N ARG A 24 11.68 14.48 5.26
CA ARG A 24 12.47 13.51 6.04
C ARG A 24 11.59 12.47 6.72
N GLY A 25 10.45 12.89 7.31
CA GLY A 25 9.46 11.96 7.86
C GLY A 25 8.90 11.03 6.78
N VAL A 26 8.58 11.56 5.60
CA VAL A 26 8.11 10.78 4.45
C VAL A 26 9.15 9.80 3.94
N GLN A 27 10.43 10.18 3.92
CA GLN A 27 11.51 9.25 3.63
C GLN A 27 11.61 8.11 4.66
N ALA A 28 11.27 8.38 5.92
CA ALA A 28 11.17 7.37 6.97
C ALA A 28 9.87 6.54 6.92
N GLY A 29 8.97 6.82 5.98
CA GLY A 29 7.72 6.09 5.78
C GLY A 29 6.46 6.79 6.30
N GLU A 30 6.56 8.01 6.85
CA GLU A 30 5.40 8.76 7.32
C GLU A 30 4.53 9.29 6.17
N THR A 31 3.24 9.49 6.45
CA THR A 31 2.29 10.09 5.50
C THR A 31 1.57 11.25 6.16
N TYR A 32 1.48 12.38 5.44
CA TYR A 32 0.85 13.60 5.94
C TYR A 32 -0.32 14.03 5.05
N LEU A 33 -1.40 14.48 5.68
CA LEU A 33 -2.56 15.07 5.00
C LEU A 33 -2.47 16.60 5.10
N ILE A 34 -2.28 17.27 3.98
CA ILE A 34 -2.21 18.72 3.92
C ILE A 34 -3.63 19.28 3.82
N THR A 35 -3.99 20.17 4.74
CA THR A 35 -5.30 20.84 4.77
C THR A 35 -5.16 22.34 4.51
N LEU A 36 -6.15 22.93 3.85
CA LEU A 36 -6.29 24.37 3.67
C LEU A 36 -7.59 24.82 4.34
N ARG A 37 -7.48 25.63 5.40
CA ARG A 37 -8.63 26.07 6.22
C ARG A 37 -9.46 24.91 6.78
N GLY A 38 -8.80 23.81 7.13
CA GLY A 38 -9.45 22.60 7.66
C GLY A 38 -9.85 21.58 6.60
N GLU A 39 -9.91 21.98 5.33
CA GLU A 39 -10.29 21.08 4.23
C GLU A 39 -9.08 20.32 3.68
N PRO A 40 -9.12 18.99 3.54
CA PRO A 40 -8.05 18.22 2.91
C PRO A 40 -7.84 18.61 1.44
N VAL A 41 -6.59 18.92 1.05
CA VAL A 41 -6.25 19.37 -0.32
C VAL A 41 -5.12 18.58 -0.98
N ALA A 42 -4.23 17.96 -0.21
CA ALA A 42 -3.13 17.17 -0.75
C ALA A 42 -2.62 16.14 0.26
N ARG A 43 -1.89 15.13 -0.21
CA ARG A 43 -1.20 14.13 0.63
C ARG A 43 0.27 14.05 0.25
N LEU A 44 1.13 13.97 1.26
CA LEU A 44 2.56 13.70 1.08
C LEU A 44 2.82 12.27 1.53
N LEU A 45 3.22 11.42 0.59
CA LEU A 45 3.41 9.98 0.80
C LEU A 45 4.81 9.52 0.36
N PRO A 46 5.33 8.43 0.93
CA PRO A 46 6.60 7.85 0.50
C PRO A 46 6.48 7.35 -0.94
N VAL A 47 7.55 7.54 -1.73
CA VAL A 47 7.67 6.91 -3.05
C VAL A 47 8.24 5.52 -2.86
N PHE A 48 7.41 4.49 -2.99
CA PHE A 48 7.87 3.11 -2.98
C PHE A 48 8.57 2.80 -4.30
N LYS A 49 9.85 2.38 -4.23
CA LYS A 49 10.68 2.05 -5.40
C LYS A 49 10.30 0.75 -6.10
N HIS A 50 9.37 -0.02 -5.54
CA HIS A 50 9.02 -1.31 -6.06
C HIS A 50 7.55 -1.33 -6.41
N THR A 51 7.30 -1.85 -7.61
CA THR A 51 6.02 -1.92 -8.26
C THR A 51 5.65 -0.64 -8.99
N SER A 52 6.09 -0.54 -10.25
CA SER A 52 5.36 0.30 -11.21
C SER A 52 3.88 -0.08 -11.12
N TYR A 53 2.96 0.88 -11.22
CA TYR A 53 1.53 0.57 -11.18
C TYR A 53 1.16 -0.58 -12.15
N MET A 54 1.87 -0.66 -13.28
CA MET A 54 1.79 -1.77 -14.24
C MET A 54 2.20 -3.12 -13.64
N GLU A 55 3.34 -3.19 -12.95
CA GLU A 55 3.84 -4.41 -12.28
C GLU A 55 2.89 -4.88 -11.15
N PHE A 56 2.19 -3.94 -10.49
CA PHE A 56 1.18 -4.26 -9.46
C PHE A 56 -0.01 -4.95 -10.10
N LEU A 57 -0.55 -4.32 -11.15
CA LEU A 57 -1.71 -4.81 -11.87
C LEU A 57 -1.41 -6.14 -12.55
N GLU A 58 -0.21 -6.31 -13.08
CA GLU A 58 0.26 -7.57 -13.64
C GLU A 58 0.32 -8.67 -12.57
N THR A 59 0.94 -8.38 -11.41
CA THR A 59 0.98 -9.32 -10.28
C THR A 59 -0.43 -9.72 -9.83
N LEU A 60 -1.35 -8.76 -9.73
CA LEU A 60 -2.74 -9.02 -9.38
C LEU A 60 -3.48 -9.84 -10.44
N SER A 61 -3.22 -9.58 -11.73
CA SER A 61 -3.79 -10.36 -12.83
C SER A 61 -3.32 -11.81 -12.75
N GLN A 62 -2.02 -12.03 -12.59
CA GLN A 62 -1.45 -13.38 -12.47
C GLN A 62 -2.04 -14.13 -11.27
N ALA A 63 -2.19 -13.47 -10.12
CA ALA A 63 -2.82 -14.06 -8.94
C ALA A 63 -4.30 -14.44 -9.20
N LYS A 64 -5.04 -13.59 -9.92
CA LYS A 64 -6.43 -13.85 -10.30
C LYS A 64 -6.54 -15.03 -11.27
N ASP A 65 -5.65 -15.10 -12.25
CA ASP A 65 -5.61 -16.20 -13.21
C ASP A 65 -5.26 -17.53 -12.55
N LEU A 66 -4.34 -17.51 -11.58
CA LEU A 66 -4.02 -18.68 -10.77
C LEU A 66 -5.25 -19.16 -9.97
N ARG A 67 -6.01 -18.23 -9.37
CA ARG A 67 -7.28 -18.55 -8.69
C ARG A 67 -8.30 -19.18 -9.63
N ASN A 68 -8.42 -18.69 -10.87
CA ASN A 68 -9.37 -19.22 -11.85
C ASN A 68 -9.00 -20.63 -12.34
N LYS A 69 -7.73 -21.02 -12.25
CA LYS A 69 -7.27 -22.39 -12.59
C LYS A 69 -7.67 -23.41 -11.52
N ILE A 70 -7.96 -22.97 -10.31
CA ILE A 70 -8.44 -23.83 -9.22
C ILE A 70 -9.95 -24.02 -9.39
N LYS A 71 -10.36 -25.25 -9.71
CA LYS A 71 -11.79 -25.60 -9.87
C LYS A 71 -12.35 -26.11 -8.55
N GLY A 72 -13.10 -25.24 -7.86
CA GLY A 72 -13.89 -25.61 -6.70
C GLY A 72 -13.14 -25.59 -5.37
N PRO A 73 -13.82 -25.93 -4.26
CA PRO A 73 -13.21 -26.00 -2.94
C PRO A 73 -12.16 -27.11 -2.92
N ILE A 74 -10.93 -26.74 -2.53
CA ILE A 74 -9.81 -27.67 -2.41
C ILE A 74 -9.63 -28.05 -0.93
N PRO A 75 -9.58 -29.34 -0.57
CA PRO A 75 -9.29 -29.78 0.79
C PRO A 75 -7.78 -29.66 1.07
N ILE A 76 -7.32 -28.45 1.40
CA ILE A 76 -5.90 -28.11 1.62
C ILE A 76 -5.21 -29.04 2.66
N LEU A 77 -5.97 -29.58 3.61
CA LEU A 77 -5.49 -30.54 4.61
C LEU A 77 -5.03 -31.87 4.01
N GLU A 78 -5.63 -32.32 2.90
CA GLU A 78 -5.29 -33.59 2.23
C GLU A 78 -3.97 -33.48 1.46
N TYR A 79 -3.70 -32.31 0.86
CA TYR A 79 -2.47 -32.04 0.11
C TYR A 79 -1.24 -31.77 0.98
N LYS A 80 -1.41 -31.68 2.30
CA LYS A 80 -0.31 -31.45 3.26
C LYS A 80 0.65 -32.64 3.33
N GLU A 81 0.13 -33.86 3.18
CA GLU A 81 0.91 -35.10 3.27
C GLU A 81 1.69 -35.36 1.97
N GLU A 82 1.07 -35.10 0.81
CA GLU A 82 1.66 -35.30 -0.53
C GLU A 82 2.90 -34.42 -0.77
N GLY A 83 2.92 -33.19 -0.24
CA GLY A 83 4.09 -32.30 -0.30
C GLY A 83 5.18 -32.57 0.75
N ARG A 84 4.96 -33.53 1.66
CA ARG A 84 5.87 -33.89 2.75
C ARG A 84 6.64 -35.19 2.48
N GLU A 85 6.38 -35.87 1.36
CA GLU A 85 7.26 -36.90 0.82
C GLU A 85 8.48 -36.22 0.16
N VAL A 86 9.42 -35.79 1.00
CA VAL A 86 10.81 -35.42 0.64
C VAL A 86 11.78 -35.99 1.65
#